data_AF-A0A0U3D5C5-F1
#
_entry.id   AF-A0A0U3D5C5-F1
#
_cell.length_a   1.000
_cell.length_b   1.000
_cell.length_c   1.000
_cell.angle_alpha   90.00
_cell.angle_beta   90.00
_cell.angle_gamma   90.00
#
_symmetry.space_group_name_H-M   'P 1'
#
loop_
_entity.id
_entity.type
_entity.pdbx_description
1 polymer ?
#
loop_
_entity_poly.entity_id
_entity_poly.type
_entity_poly.pdbx_seq_one_letter_code
_entity_poly.pdbx_strand_id
1 'polypeptide(L)'
;MPPSKLRGLAELLKFTQLSLFDSAPPPASSPAVPPAAAPVPVSGPAAGPGQDLASIAPAQPPRPQGPQPPLTRQPSFFSPDATTLTPSPRPRADGAALRQVVLHGQPVPYELKRARRRSIGFTVSEDGLRVSAPKWVALGDIDKALQQKAEWILRKLVEQRERARRTQAARVHWGDGCSLPYLGEPLIVVLDPSLTGARLDEGRSDAQGTLSTVARRMLYLGLPQTATPHQIRDTVQAWLQRQAKAWFEPRCRHFAQQLGVTMTGLRLSSAQTRWGSANADGIIRLNWRLIHFSPALIDYVVAHELSHLLEMNHSPRFWAVVRSVMPDYELARDRLKQAVLPLMDADGDDSDVQSGAPNHDHDHAPMVGY
;
A
#
# COMPACT_ATOMS: atom_id res chain seq x y z
N MET A 1 -30.01 -2.96 -42.20
CA MET A 1 -29.30 -4.13 -41.63
C MET A 1 -27.79 -3.96 -41.86
N PRO A 2 -26.92 -4.51 -40.99
CA PRO A 2 -25.44 -4.47 -41.10
C PRO A 2 -24.92 -5.57 -42.07
N PRO A 3 -23.61 -5.87 -42.26
CA PRO A 3 -22.37 -5.47 -41.53
C PRO A 3 -21.17 -5.06 -42.47
N SER A 4 -19.86 -4.94 -42.15
CA SER A 4 -19.06 -5.09 -40.90
C SER A 4 -17.65 -4.42 -40.96
N LYS A 5 -17.23 -3.81 -39.83
CA LYS A 5 -15.91 -3.92 -39.15
C LYS A 5 -14.55 -3.42 -39.74
N LEU A 6 -13.88 -2.63 -38.89
CA LEU A 6 -12.44 -2.61 -38.47
C LEU A 6 -11.49 -1.49 -38.95
N ARG A 7 -10.61 -1.10 -38.00
CA ARG A 7 -9.49 -0.11 -38.04
C ARG A 7 -9.92 1.38 -37.97
N GLY A 8 -9.37 2.20 -37.07
CA GLY A 8 -8.50 1.90 -35.92
C GLY A 8 -8.30 3.11 -35.00
N LEU A 9 -8.53 2.93 -33.69
CA LEU A 9 -8.22 3.91 -32.64
C LEU A 9 -6.99 3.42 -31.87
N ALA A 10 -5.89 4.15 -31.96
CA ALA A 10 -4.62 3.81 -31.31
C ALA A 10 -3.91 5.05 -30.72
N GLU A 11 -4.67 6.01 -30.19
CA GLU A 11 -4.15 6.97 -29.21
C GLU A 11 -4.51 6.49 -27.81
N LEU A 12 -3.52 5.93 -27.10
CA LEU A 12 -3.60 5.71 -25.66
C LEU A 12 -2.18 5.64 -25.08
N LEU A 13 -1.58 6.82 -24.93
CA LEU A 13 -0.32 7.01 -24.23
C LEU A 13 -0.44 6.46 -22.80
N LYS A 14 0.25 5.36 -22.54
CA LYS A 14 0.20 4.66 -21.25
C LYS A 14 1.09 5.39 -20.25
N PHE A 15 0.48 6.03 -19.26
CA PHE A 15 1.18 6.40 -18.04
C PHE A 15 1.59 5.11 -17.30
N THR A 16 2.89 4.88 -17.18
CA THR A 16 3.45 3.84 -16.31
C THR A 16 3.62 4.39 -14.89
N GLN A 17 3.31 3.56 -13.90
CA GLN A 17 2.92 4.01 -12.56
C GLN A 17 3.66 3.21 -11.48
N LEU A 18 4.36 3.92 -10.58
CA LEU A 18 4.70 3.38 -9.27
C LEU A 18 3.53 3.61 -8.30
N SER A 19 2.66 2.61 -8.18
CA SER A 19 1.58 2.65 -7.20
C SER A 19 2.12 2.51 -5.77
N LEU A 20 1.35 2.98 -4.79
CA LEU A 20 1.62 2.81 -3.36
C LEU A 20 1.67 1.33 -2.93
N PHE A 21 1.15 0.44 -3.78
CA PHE A 21 0.91 -0.97 -3.54
C PHE A 21 1.29 -1.81 -4.78
N ASP A 22 2.54 -1.68 -5.24
CA ASP A 22 3.07 -2.58 -6.26
C ASP A 22 3.01 -4.02 -5.74
N SER A 23 2.02 -4.76 -6.24
CA SER A 23 1.83 -6.16 -5.92
C SER A 23 2.81 -6.94 -6.76
N ALA A 24 3.81 -7.54 -6.11
CA ALA A 24 4.72 -8.48 -6.76
C ALA A 24 3.93 -9.46 -7.63
N PRO A 25 4.43 -9.83 -8.83
CA PRO A 25 3.79 -10.87 -9.63
C PRO A 25 3.60 -12.10 -8.75
N PRO A 26 2.44 -12.78 -8.81
CA PRO A 26 2.23 -13.97 -8.00
C PRO A 26 3.33 -14.98 -8.32
N PRO A 27 3.82 -15.76 -7.32
CA PRO A 27 4.68 -16.90 -7.62
C PRO A 27 3.97 -17.79 -8.64
N ALA A 28 4.74 -18.32 -9.60
CA ALA A 28 4.21 -19.03 -10.74
C ALA A 28 3.16 -20.07 -10.32
N SER A 29 1.96 -19.96 -10.89
CA SER A 29 0.86 -20.87 -10.59
C SER A 29 1.29 -22.31 -10.83
N SER A 30 1.23 -23.15 -9.80
CA SER A 30 1.27 -24.61 -9.99
C SER A 30 0.24 -25.02 -11.05
N PRO A 31 0.55 -26.01 -11.91
CA PRO A 31 -0.30 -26.35 -13.05
C PRO A 31 -1.69 -26.79 -12.62
N ALA A 32 -2.67 -26.56 -13.50
CA ALA A 32 -4.06 -26.89 -13.25
C ALA A 32 -4.23 -28.40 -12.99
N VAL A 33 -4.92 -28.75 -11.90
CA VAL A 33 -5.38 -30.10 -11.64
C VAL A 33 -6.54 -30.41 -12.60
N PRO A 34 -6.43 -31.40 -13.50
CA PRO A 34 -7.56 -31.84 -14.31
C PRO A 34 -8.59 -32.60 -13.44
N PRO A 35 -9.89 -32.58 -13.79
CA PRO A 35 -10.91 -33.27 -13.02
C PRO A 35 -10.73 -34.79 -13.10
N ALA A 36 -10.91 -35.48 -11.97
CA ALA A 36 -10.81 -36.93 -11.87
C ALA A 36 -11.99 -37.63 -12.54
N ALA A 37 -11.71 -38.68 -13.31
CA ALA A 37 -12.71 -39.63 -13.80
C ALA A 37 -12.90 -40.79 -12.80
N ALA A 38 -14.13 -41.30 -12.72
CA ALA A 38 -14.50 -42.40 -11.81
C ALA A 38 -14.02 -43.78 -12.32
N PRO A 39 -13.87 -44.79 -11.44
CA PRO A 39 -13.29 -46.09 -11.79
C PRO A 39 -14.30 -47.07 -12.41
N VAL A 40 -13.80 -48.03 -13.18
CA VAL A 40 -14.53 -49.21 -13.69
C VAL A 40 -13.64 -50.45 -13.44
N PRO A 41 -14.18 -51.58 -12.94
CA PRO A 41 -13.37 -52.70 -12.45
C PRO A 41 -13.08 -53.77 -13.50
N VAL A 42 -11.97 -54.53 -13.34
CA VAL A 42 -11.74 -55.82 -14.01
C VAL A 42 -11.08 -56.80 -13.02
N SER A 43 -11.53 -58.05 -13.07
CA SER A 43 -11.17 -59.16 -12.15
C SER A 43 -9.80 -59.81 -12.45
N GLY A 44 -9.31 -60.65 -11.52
CA GLY A 44 -8.05 -61.42 -11.62
C GLY A 44 -8.07 -62.61 -12.59
N PRO A 45 -7.16 -63.61 -12.45
CA PRO A 45 -7.13 -64.46 -11.25
C PRO A 45 -5.71 -64.84 -10.72
N ALA A 46 -5.64 -65.84 -9.85
CA ALA A 46 -4.54 -66.15 -8.91
C ALA A 46 -3.61 -67.32 -9.29
N ALA A 47 -2.43 -67.39 -8.65
CA ALA A 47 -1.82 -68.62 -8.09
C ALA A 47 -0.58 -68.27 -7.21
N GLY A 48 -0.34 -68.99 -6.11
CA GLY A 48 0.91 -68.97 -5.31
C GLY A 48 1.68 -70.30 -5.47
N PRO A 49 2.39 -70.82 -4.46
CA PRO A 49 2.91 -70.21 -3.21
C PRO A 49 4.44 -70.45 -3.02
N GLY A 50 5.03 -69.92 -1.94
CA GLY A 50 6.41 -70.26 -1.53
C GLY A 50 6.69 -69.82 -0.08
N GLN A 51 7.18 -70.75 0.74
CA GLN A 51 7.56 -70.53 2.14
C GLN A 51 9.08 -70.31 2.24
N ASP A 52 9.57 -69.52 3.20
CA ASP A 52 10.61 -70.02 4.12
C ASP A 52 10.84 -69.14 5.37
N LEU A 53 11.56 -69.70 6.35
CA LEU A 53 11.56 -69.29 7.76
C LEU A 53 12.60 -68.24 8.21
N ALA A 54 12.22 -67.55 9.30
CA ALA A 54 13.01 -67.16 10.47
C ALA A 54 14.27 -66.26 10.34
N SER A 55 14.22 -65.11 11.03
CA SER A 55 15.23 -64.80 12.06
C SER A 55 14.67 -63.82 13.12
N ILE A 56 14.83 -64.14 14.41
CA ILE A 56 14.45 -63.30 15.56
C ILE A 56 15.63 -63.28 16.54
N ALA A 57 16.15 -62.08 16.85
CA ALA A 57 16.77 -61.66 18.13
C ALA A 57 17.61 -60.37 17.93
N PRO A 58 17.95 -59.60 18.99
CA PRO A 58 17.30 -59.47 20.30
C PRO A 58 16.90 -58.01 20.63
N ALA A 59 16.13 -57.82 21.71
CA ALA A 59 15.79 -56.49 22.22
C ALA A 59 17.00 -55.79 22.88
N GLN A 60 17.14 -54.47 22.66
CA GLN A 60 18.10 -53.63 23.40
C GLN A 60 17.47 -53.10 24.71
N PRO A 61 18.23 -53.00 25.81
CA PRO A 61 17.75 -52.39 27.05
C PRO A 61 17.60 -50.85 26.92
N PRO A 62 16.72 -50.22 27.71
CA PRO A 62 16.51 -48.78 27.67
C PRO A 62 17.74 -48.01 28.17
N ARG A 63 18.15 -46.98 27.43
CA ARG A 63 19.20 -46.04 27.87
C ARG A 63 18.63 -45.07 28.90
N PRO A 64 19.38 -44.67 29.94
CA PRO A 64 18.94 -43.66 30.89
C PRO A 64 18.71 -42.32 30.19
N GLN A 65 17.55 -41.71 30.41
CA GLN A 65 17.27 -40.36 29.93
C GLN A 65 18.03 -39.35 30.80
N GLY A 66 18.94 -38.60 30.19
CA GLY A 66 19.51 -37.41 30.83
C GLY A 66 18.43 -36.35 31.08
N PRO A 67 18.68 -35.39 32.00
CA PRO A 67 17.69 -34.37 32.35
C PRO A 67 17.27 -33.59 31.10
N GLN A 68 15.97 -33.58 30.81
CA GLN A 68 15.43 -32.78 29.71
C GLN A 68 15.67 -31.29 29.99
N PRO A 69 16.16 -30.50 29.02
CA PRO A 69 16.19 -29.05 29.17
C PRO A 69 14.76 -28.54 29.36
N PRO A 70 14.53 -27.50 30.18
CA PRO A 70 13.19 -26.98 30.42
C PRO A 70 12.55 -26.59 29.09
N LEU A 71 11.30 -27.02 28.88
CA LEU A 71 10.49 -26.65 27.73
C LEU A 71 10.37 -25.12 27.68
N THR A 72 11.16 -24.48 26.82
CA THR A 72 11.05 -23.04 26.56
C THR A 72 9.64 -22.78 26.05
N ARG A 73 8.80 -22.25 26.94
CA ARG A 73 7.39 -21.91 26.66
C ARG A 73 7.39 -20.96 25.46
N GLN A 74 7.06 -21.49 24.28
CA GLN A 74 6.83 -20.65 23.10
C GLN A 74 5.77 -19.60 23.48
N PRO A 75 5.95 -18.33 23.08
CA PRO A 75 4.94 -17.31 23.35
C PRO A 75 3.64 -17.74 22.66
N SER A 76 2.66 -18.11 23.47
CA SER A 76 1.31 -18.41 23.01
C SER A 76 0.70 -17.13 22.45
N PHE A 77 0.71 -16.99 21.12
CA PHE A 77 0.11 -15.85 20.40
C PHE A 77 -1.43 -15.77 20.53
N PHE A 78 -2.03 -16.64 21.34
CA PHE A 78 -3.45 -16.65 21.68
C PHE A 78 -3.64 -16.30 23.15
N SER A 79 -3.89 -15.01 23.43
CA SER A 79 -4.76 -14.65 24.56
C SER A 79 -6.20 -14.98 24.17
N PRO A 80 -7.02 -15.53 25.09
CA PRO A 80 -8.40 -15.93 24.78
C PRO A 80 -9.37 -14.74 24.57
N ASP A 81 -8.97 -13.50 24.89
CA ASP A 81 -9.77 -12.27 24.68
C ASP A 81 -9.79 -11.80 23.21
N ALA A 82 -9.97 -12.71 22.27
CA ALA A 82 -9.97 -12.46 20.83
C ALA A 82 -11.33 -11.97 20.28
N THR A 83 -12.25 -11.53 21.15
CA THR A 83 -13.64 -11.23 20.81
C THR A 83 -13.84 -9.88 20.09
N THR A 84 -12.82 -9.03 19.98
CA THR A 84 -12.88 -7.71 19.30
C THR A 84 -11.73 -7.48 18.32
N LEU A 85 -11.39 -8.49 17.52
CA LEU A 85 -10.40 -8.36 16.44
C LEU A 85 -10.93 -7.70 15.16
N THR A 86 -12.24 -7.55 15.02
CA THR A 86 -12.91 -6.95 13.86
C THR A 86 -13.51 -5.59 14.22
N PRO A 87 -13.00 -4.46 13.70
CA PRO A 87 -13.88 -3.31 13.48
C PRO A 87 -14.92 -3.72 12.43
N SER A 88 -16.20 -3.42 12.68
CA SER A 88 -17.22 -3.54 11.63
C SER A 88 -16.79 -2.69 10.44
N PRO A 89 -16.86 -3.19 9.20
CA PRO A 89 -16.73 -2.32 8.03
C PRO A 89 -17.77 -1.22 8.15
N ARG A 90 -17.38 0.05 7.92
CA ARG A 90 -18.39 1.12 7.82
C ARG A 90 -19.37 0.70 6.71
N PRO A 91 -20.69 0.65 6.97
CA PRO A 91 -21.66 0.43 5.91
C PRO A 91 -21.49 1.57 4.89
N ARG A 92 -21.08 1.26 3.66
CA ARG A 92 -21.11 2.25 2.58
C ARG A 92 -22.56 2.49 2.15
N ALA A 93 -22.82 3.71 1.70
CA ALA A 93 -24.12 4.15 1.19
C ALA A 93 -24.66 3.26 0.05
N ASP A 94 -23.79 2.52 -0.63
CA ASP A 94 -24.05 1.61 -1.75
C ASP A 94 -24.97 0.40 -1.41
N GLY A 95 -25.33 0.16 -0.14
CA GLY A 95 -26.28 -0.90 0.27
C GLY A 95 -25.79 -2.35 0.04
N ALA A 96 -24.51 -2.55 -0.25
CA ALA A 96 -23.95 -3.86 -0.55
C ALA A 96 -23.90 -4.76 0.71
N ALA A 97 -24.70 -5.82 0.73
CA ALA A 97 -24.75 -6.77 1.84
C ALA A 97 -23.38 -7.43 2.08
N LEU A 98 -22.79 -7.14 3.24
CA LEU A 98 -21.57 -7.77 3.72
C LEU A 98 -21.84 -9.25 4.01
N ARG A 99 -20.98 -10.12 3.49
CA ARG A 99 -20.94 -11.55 3.82
C ARG A 99 -19.90 -11.79 4.91
N GLN A 100 -19.91 -12.97 5.50
CA GLN A 100 -18.95 -13.36 6.53
C GLN A 100 -18.43 -14.77 6.23
N VAL A 101 -17.14 -14.98 6.48
CA VAL A 101 -16.47 -16.29 6.42
C VAL A 101 -15.70 -16.50 7.72
N VAL A 102 -15.58 -17.74 8.19
CA VAL A 102 -14.74 -18.07 9.36
C VAL A 102 -13.41 -18.61 8.85
N LEU A 103 -12.31 -17.88 9.05
CA LEU A 103 -10.96 -18.23 8.61
C LEU A 103 -10.11 -18.54 9.85
N HIS A 104 -9.63 -19.78 10.00
CA HIS A 104 -8.93 -20.24 11.23
C HIS A 104 -9.66 -19.86 12.54
N GLY A 105 -11.00 -19.98 12.57
CA GLY A 105 -11.82 -19.60 13.73
C GLY A 105 -12.12 -18.09 13.86
N GLN A 106 -11.49 -17.22 13.06
CA GLN A 106 -11.74 -15.78 13.06
C GLN A 106 -12.91 -15.41 12.11
N PRO A 107 -13.95 -14.71 12.57
CA PRO A 107 -15.01 -14.20 11.70
C PRO A 107 -14.52 -12.99 10.89
N VAL A 108 -14.41 -13.15 9.58
CA VAL A 108 -13.97 -12.12 8.63
C VAL A 108 -15.13 -11.68 7.73
N PRO A 109 -15.58 -10.41 7.83
CA PRO A 109 -16.55 -9.85 6.90
C PRO A 109 -15.92 -9.58 5.54
N TYR A 110 -16.70 -9.75 4.46
CA TYR A 110 -16.25 -9.48 3.10
C TYR A 110 -17.35 -8.95 2.17
N GLU A 111 -16.97 -8.03 1.28
CA GLU A 111 -17.81 -7.56 0.17
C GLU A 111 -17.68 -8.53 -1.01
N LEU A 112 -18.79 -9.10 -1.49
CA LEU A 112 -18.80 -9.95 -2.69
C LEU A 112 -19.24 -9.19 -3.94
N LYS A 113 -18.28 -8.82 -4.79
CA LYS A 113 -18.54 -8.17 -6.08
C LYS A 113 -18.55 -9.17 -7.23
N ARG A 114 -19.70 -9.37 -7.88
CA ARG A 114 -19.80 -10.19 -9.09
C ARG A 114 -19.37 -9.37 -10.32
N ALA A 115 -18.34 -9.83 -11.03
CA ALA A 115 -17.69 -9.09 -12.13
C ALA A 115 -17.45 -9.98 -13.37
N ARG A 116 -17.29 -9.36 -14.55
CA ARG A 116 -16.86 -10.05 -15.78
C ARG A 116 -15.36 -10.34 -15.70
N ARG A 117 -14.99 -11.52 -15.16
CA ARG A 117 -13.60 -11.95 -15.01
C ARG A 117 -13.46 -13.48 -15.09
N ARG A 118 -12.23 -13.96 -15.29
CA ARG A 118 -11.89 -15.38 -15.47
C ARG A 118 -11.53 -16.16 -14.20
N SER A 119 -11.41 -15.50 -13.05
CA SER A 119 -10.93 -16.08 -11.79
C SER A 119 -11.57 -15.41 -10.57
N ILE A 120 -11.42 -16.00 -9.39
CA ILE A 120 -11.69 -15.34 -8.09
C ILE A 120 -10.47 -14.46 -7.74
N GLY A 121 -10.61 -13.50 -6.85
CA GLY A 121 -9.50 -12.66 -6.40
C GLY A 121 -9.90 -11.75 -5.27
N PHE A 122 -8.88 -11.42 -4.47
CA PHE A 122 -9.03 -10.88 -3.13
C PHE A 122 -8.27 -9.56 -3.05
N THR A 123 -8.91 -8.54 -2.51
CA THR A 123 -8.31 -7.24 -2.22
C THR A 123 -8.53 -6.95 -0.75
N VAL A 124 -7.46 -6.70 0.00
CA VAL A 124 -7.54 -6.28 1.40
C VAL A 124 -7.12 -4.82 1.46
N SER A 125 -8.04 -3.96 1.87
CA SER A 125 -7.90 -2.51 1.97
C SER A 125 -8.32 -2.01 3.34
N GLU A 126 -8.26 -0.71 3.58
CA GLU A 126 -8.75 -0.04 4.79
C GLU A 126 -10.24 -0.34 5.05
N ASP A 127 -11.04 -0.45 3.98
CA ASP A 127 -12.45 -0.88 4.03
C ASP A 127 -12.66 -2.38 4.40
N GLY A 128 -11.59 -3.16 4.57
CA GLY A 128 -11.64 -4.61 4.81
C GLY A 128 -11.40 -5.46 3.56
N LEU A 129 -11.96 -6.69 3.55
CA LEU A 129 -11.78 -7.68 2.48
C LEU A 129 -12.86 -7.54 1.39
N ARG A 130 -12.44 -7.32 0.14
CA ARG A 130 -13.28 -7.43 -1.05
C ARG A 130 -12.94 -8.69 -1.83
N VAL A 131 -13.96 -9.49 -2.14
CA VAL A 131 -13.90 -10.67 -3.01
C VAL A 131 -14.56 -10.32 -4.33
N SER A 132 -13.80 -10.31 -5.41
CA SER A 132 -14.37 -10.21 -6.76
C SER A 132 -14.49 -11.60 -7.38
N ALA A 133 -15.65 -11.97 -7.92
CA ALA A 133 -15.87 -13.30 -8.49
C ALA A 133 -16.64 -13.27 -9.83
N PRO A 134 -16.41 -14.22 -10.76
CA PRO A 134 -17.25 -14.39 -11.95
C PRO A 134 -18.70 -14.68 -11.56
N LYS A 135 -19.67 -14.39 -12.43
CA LYS A 135 -21.09 -14.71 -12.16
C LYS A 135 -21.37 -16.22 -12.03
N TRP A 136 -20.60 -17.06 -12.72
CA TRP A 136 -20.78 -18.53 -12.77
C TRP A 136 -20.19 -19.30 -11.58
N VAL A 137 -19.35 -18.68 -10.73
CA VAL A 137 -18.71 -19.38 -9.60
C VAL A 137 -19.69 -19.50 -8.43
N ALA A 138 -19.90 -20.71 -7.90
CA ALA A 138 -20.75 -20.92 -6.74
C ALA A 138 -20.18 -20.29 -5.45
N LEU A 139 -21.03 -20.02 -4.46
CA LEU A 139 -20.56 -19.49 -3.16
C LEU A 139 -19.60 -20.44 -2.46
N GLY A 140 -19.88 -21.75 -2.46
CA GLY A 140 -19.00 -22.75 -1.84
C GLY A 140 -17.58 -22.80 -2.46
N ASP A 141 -17.41 -22.44 -3.74
CA ASP A 141 -16.08 -22.36 -4.36
C ASP A 141 -15.36 -21.06 -4.04
N ILE A 142 -16.10 -19.98 -3.76
CA ILE A 142 -15.55 -18.76 -3.16
C ILE A 142 -15.09 -19.05 -1.74
N ASP A 143 -15.88 -19.76 -0.93
CA ASP A 143 -15.53 -20.11 0.44
C ASP A 143 -14.30 -21.04 0.48
N LYS A 144 -14.21 -22.06 -0.39
CA LYS A 144 -12.98 -22.86 -0.57
C LYS A 144 -11.77 -21.99 -0.90
N ALA A 145 -11.91 -21.05 -1.84
CA ALA A 145 -10.81 -20.17 -2.24
C ALA A 145 -10.42 -19.17 -1.14
N LEU A 146 -11.36 -18.76 -0.29
CA LEU A 146 -11.11 -17.98 0.92
C LEU A 146 -10.32 -18.80 1.95
N GLN A 147 -10.72 -20.05 2.23
CA GLN A 147 -9.97 -20.95 3.13
C GLN A 147 -8.55 -21.22 2.63
N GLN A 148 -8.36 -21.49 1.33
CA GLN A 148 -7.05 -21.67 0.71
C GLN A 148 -6.15 -20.42 0.77
N LYS A 149 -6.71 -19.25 1.09
CA LYS A 149 -5.97 -17.99 1.26
C LYS A 149 -6.06 -17.44 2.68
N ALA A 150 -6.58 -18.21 3.64
CA ALA A 150 -6.89 -17.75 4.99
C ALA A 150 -5.69 -17.08 5.69
N GLU A 151 -4.53 -17.73 5.72
CA GLU A 151 -3.29 -17.16 6.28
C GLU A 151 -2.88 -15.82 5.63
N TRP A 152 -2.96 -15.75 4.29
CA TRP A 152 -2.62 -14.53 3.55
C TRP A 152 -3.63 -13.40 3.82
N ILE A 153 -4.92 -13.72 3.89
CA ILE A 153 -6.01 -12.78 4.20
C ILE A 153 -5.83 -12.23 5.62
N LEU A 154 -5.68 -13.10 6.62
CA LEU A 154 -5.54 -12.71 8.01
C LEU A 154 -4.29 -11.87 8.23
N ARG A 155 -3.14 -12.29 7.69
CA ARG A 155 -1.90 -11.49 7.75
C ARG A 155 -2.10 -10.12 7.12
N LYS A 156 -2.75 -10.02 5.95
CA LYS A 156 -3.00 -8.73 5.30
C LYS A 156 -3.98 -7.85 6.07
N LEU A 157 -4.98 -8.42 6.76
CA LEU A 157 -5.87 -7.67 7.64
C LEU A 157 -5.12 -7.10 8.85
N VAL A 158 -4.23 -7.88 9.47
CA VAL A 158 -3.34 -7.40 10.55
C VAL A 158 -2.42 -6.28 10.04
N GLU A 159 -1.70 -6.50 8.93
CA GLU A 159 -0.83 -5.49 8.31
C GLU A 159 -1.58 -4.17 8.03
N GLN A 160 -2.81 -4.23 7.50
CA GLN A 160 -3.63 -3.04 7.25
C GLN A 160 -4.11 -2.38 8.55
N ARG A 161 -4.53 -3.14 9.57
CA ARG A 161 -4.91 -2.60 10.88
C ARG A 161 -3.72 -1.89 11.57
N GLU A 162 -2.53 -2.48 11.51
CA GLU A 162 -1.30 -1.87 12.03
C GLU A 162 -0.87 -0.64 11.23
N ARG A 163 -1.09 -0.64 9.91
CA ARG A 163 -0.87 0.54 9.07
C ARG A 163 -1.83 1.65 9.48
N ALA A 164 -3.14 1.40 9.51
CA ALA A 164 -4.16 2.35 9.92
C ALA A 164 -3.91 2.92 11.33
N ARG A 165 -3.53 2.07 12.30
CA ARG A 165 -3.15 2.53 13.66
C ARG A 165 -1.93 3.45 13.64
N ARG A 166 -0.89 3.14 12.86
CA ARG A 166 0.29 4.00 12.69
C ARG A 166 -0.06 5.31 11.99
N THR A 167 -0.89 5.27 10.95
CA THR A 167 -1.38 6.44 10.22
C THR A 167 -2.16 7.38 11.15
N GLN A 168 -3.06 6.84 11.97
CA GLN A 168 -3.81 7.60 12.98
C GLN A 168 -2.90 8.18 14.07
N ALA A 169 -1.92 7.42 14.56
CA ALA A 169 -0.94 7.89 15.55
C ALA A 169 0.06 8.92 14.97
N ALA A 170 0.22 8.95 13.65
CA ALA A 170 1.01 9.94 12.91
C ALA A 170 0.17 11.15 12.45
N ARG A 171 -1.02 11.38 13.03
CA ARG A 171 -1.80 12.59 12.77
C ARG A 171 -1.09 13.81 13.36
N VAL A 172 -0.92 14.83 12.53
CA VAL A 172 -0.35 16.11 12.98
C VAL A 172 -1.46 16.94 13.63
N HIS A 173 -1.35 17.14 14.94
CA HIS A 173 -2.15 18.12 15.66
C HIS A 173 -1.54 19.51 15.44
N TRP A 174 -2.18 20.33 14.61
CA TRP A 174 -1.64 21.62 14.18
C TRP A 174 -1.78 22.70 15.28
N GLY A 175 -0.63 23.24 15.71
CA GLY A 175 -0.49 24.28 16.72
C GLY A 175 0.97 24.70 16.84
N ASP A 176 1.27 25.66 17.71
CA ASP A 176 2.66 25.99 18.05
C ASP A 176 3.35 24.77 18.72
N GLY A 177 4.62 24.55 18.40
CA GLY A 177 5.39 23.38 18.84
C GLY A 177 5.00 22.05 18.18
N CYS A 178 4.09 22.01 17.20
CA CYS A 178 3.70 20.76 16.56
C CYS A 178 4.87 20.11 15.79
N SER A 179 4.91 18.77 15.74
CA SER A 179 6.00 18.01 15.14
C SER A 179 5.51 17.18 13.95
N LEU A 180 6.26 17.19 12.86
CA LEU A 180 6.02 16.38 11.66
C LEU A 180 7.34 15.85 11.07
N PRO A 181 7.33 14.73 10.32
CA PRO A 181 8.53 14.25 9.63
C PRO A 181 8.98 15.20 8.51
N TYR A 182 10.28 15.44 8.39
CA TYR A 182 10.93 16.15 7.30
C TYR A 182 12.30 15.50 7.04
N LEU A 183 12.52 15.04 5.81
CA LEU A 183 13.71 14.29 5.41
C LEU A 183 14.01 13.07 6.30
N GLY A 184 12.97 12.45 6.87
CA GLY A 184 13.07 11.31 7.79
C GLY A 184 13.33 11.67 9.27
N GLU A 185 13.49 12.95 9.60
CA GLU A 185 13.72 13.45 10.96
C GLU A 185 12.53 14.27 11.48
N PRO A 186 12.36 14.45 12.80
CA PRO A 186 11.36 15.35 13.35
C PRO A 186 11.67 16.83 13.06
N LEU A 187 10.69 17.54 12.52
CA LEU A 187 10.66 19.00 12.36
C LEU A 187 9.62 19.58 13.31
N ILE A 188 10.06 20.46 14.20
CA ILE A 188 9.18 21.20 15.12
C ILE A 188 8.79 22.53 14.47
N VAL A 189 7.50 22.83 14.40
CA VAL A 189 6.97 24.11 13.94
C VAL A 189 6.92 25.08 15.11
N VAL A 190 7.39 26.31 14.90
CA VAL A 190 7.34 27.40 15.90
C VAL A 190 6.71 28.62 15.26
N LEU A 191 5.73 29.24 15.93
CA LEU A 191 5.13 30.49 15.50
C LEU A 191 5.97 31.67 16.01
N ASP A 192 6.40 32.53 15.10
CA ASP A 192 7.20 33.71 15.36
C ASP A 192 6.54 34.93 14.69
N PRO A 193 5.73 35.72 15.43
CA PRO A 193 5.05 36.89 14.87
C PRO A 193 6.00 38.01 14.41
N SER A 194 7.28 37.95 14.76
CA SER A 194 8.29 38.93 14.33
C SER A 194 8.92 38.58 12.98
N LEU A 195 8.77 37.33 12.53
CA LEU A 195 9.30 36.84 11.27
C LEU A 195 8.35 37.14 10.10
N THR A 196 8.90 37.50 8.94
CA THR A 196 8.15 37.49 7.68
C THR A 196 8.44 36.19 6.91
N GLY A 197 7.40 35.44 6.56
CA GLY A 197 7.52 34.22 5.78
C GLY A 197 7.85 32.99 6.64
N ALA A 198 8.91 32.26 6.31
CA ALA A 198 9.29 31.03 7.02
C ALA A 198 10.81 30.80 6.99
N ARG A 199 11.39 30.40 8.12
CA ARG A 199 12.83 30.15 8.30
C ARG A 199 13.05 28.76 8.88
N LEU A 200 13.84 27.94 8.19
CA LEU A 200 14.34 26.68 8.72
C LEU A 200 15.62 26.94 9.53
N ASP A 201 15.66 26.38 10.73
CA ASP A 201 16.89 26.09 11.46
C ASP A 201 17.10 24.58 11.38
N GLU A 202 18.21 24.14 10.78
CA GLU A 202 18.51 22.71 10.66
C GLU A 202 18.99 22.10 11.99
N GLY A 203 19.21 22.93 13.01
CA GLY A 203 19.86 22.54 14.25
C GLY A 203 21.37 22.46 14.03
N ARG A 204 22.14 23.27 14.76
CA ARG A 204 23.60 23.16 14.71
C ARG A 204 24.01 21.78 15.21
N SER A 205 24.70 21.00 14.36
CA SER A 205 25.64 20.01 14.86
C SER A 205 26.81 20.79 15.46
N ASP A 206 26.81 20.93 16.77
CA ASP A 206 27.83 21.65 17.51
C ASP A 206 29.17 20.90 17.43
N ALA A 207 30.18 21.56 16.88
CA ALA A 207 31.55 21.04 16.75
C ALA A 207 32.24 20.74 18.10
N GLN A 208 31.54 20.97 19.22
CA GLN A 208 31.96 20.69 20.60
C GLN A 208 31.27 19.48 21.24
N GLY A 209 30.33 18.81 20.55
CA GLY A 209 29.81 17.50 20.97
C GLY A 209 29.02 17.51 22.29
N THR A 210 28.40 18.64 22.64
CA THR A 210 27.67 18.85 23.89
C THR A 210 26.25 18.29 23.85
N LEU A 211 26.13 16.96 23.77
CA LEU A 211 25.01 16.11 24.23
C LEU A 211 23.57 16.70 24.17
N SER A 212 23.21 17.39 23.09
CA SER A 212 21.82 17.42 22.63
C SER A 212 21.60 16.15 21.80
N THR A 213 21.18 15.06 22.45
CA THR A 213 21.20 13.70 21.88
C THR A 213 20.29 13.49 20.66
N VAL A 214 19.55 14.51 20.26
CA VAL A 214 18.83 14.59 18.98
C VAL A 214 18.94 16.03 18.48
N ALA A 215 19.63 16.25 17.36
CA ALA A 215 19.50 17.51 16.62
C ALA A 215 18.05 17.63 16.15
N ARG A 216 17.35 18.70 16.56
CA ARG A 216 15.94 18.93 16.23
C ARG A 216 15.85 20.09 15.27
N ARG A 217 15.31 19.84 14.09
CA ARG A 217 15.06 20.89 13.09
C ARG A 217 13.88 21.73 13.55
N MET A 218 13.95 23.05 13.36
CA MET A 218 12.92 23.99 13.77
C MET A 218 12.48 24.84 12.58
N LEU A 219 11.18 24.82 12.26
CA LEU A 219 10.57 25.66 11.24
C LEU A 219 9.86 26.84 11.92
N TYR A 220 10.49 28.00 11.89
CA TYR A 220 9.89 29.25 12.34
C TYR A 220 8.96 29.79 11.25
N LEU A 221 7.73 30.15 11.63
CA LEU A 221 6.70 30.68 10.74
C LEU A 221 6.29 32.09 11.17
N GLY A 222 6.26 33.01 10.20
CA GLY A 222 5.72 34.36 10.34
C GLY A 222 4.21 34.39 10.47
N LEU A 223 3.70 33.91 11.62
CA LEU A 223 2.28 33.80 11.95
C LEU A 223 2.05 34.31 13.39
N PRO A 224 0.89 34.92 13.67
CA PRO A 224 0.53 35.29 15.04
C PRO A 224 0.31 34.04 15.90
N GLN A 225 0.50 34.16 17.22
CA GLN A 225 0.21 33.07 18.16
C GLN A 225 -1.28 32.69 18.24
N THR A 226 -2.16 33.50 17.66
CA THR A 226 -3.59 33.25 17.49
C THR A 226 -3.94 32.57 16.15
N ALA A 227 -2.95 32.18 15.34
CA ALA A 227 -3.17 31.51 14.06
C ALA A 227 -3.92 30.18 14.24
N THR A 228 -4.90 29.93 13.37
CA THR A 228 -5.71 28.71 13.46
C THR A 228 -4.93 27.48 13.00
N PRO A 229 -5.31 26.26 13.47
CA PRO A 229 -4.75 25.00 12.98
C PRO A 229 -4.69 24.89 11.44
N HIS A 230 -5.70 25.44 10.74
CA HIS A 230 -5.78 25.48 9.28
C HIS A 230 -4.73 26.43 8.66
N GLN A 231 -4.54 27.63 9.22
CA GLN A 231 -3.52 28.58 8.76
C GLN A 231 -2.11 28.02 8.93
N ILE A 232 -1.84 27.34 10.06
CA ILE A 232 -0.55 26.69 10.34
C ILE A 232 -0.32 25.56 9.32
N ARG A 233 -1.28 24.64 9.18
CA ARG A 233 -1.24 23.53 8.20
C ARG A 233 -0.92 24.03 6.79
N ASP A 234 -1.66 25.01 6.29
CA ASP A 234 -1.52 25.48 4.91
C ASP A 234 -0.17 26.17 4.68
N THR A 235 0.29 26.95 5.66
CA THR A 235 1.61 27.59 5.63
C THR A 235 2.74 26.55 5.60
N VAL A 236 2.66 25.52 6.46
CA VAL A 236 3.62 24.41 6.50
C VAL A 236 3.57 23.60 5.21
N GLN A 237 2.38 23.28 4.70
CA GLN A 237 2.22 22.55 3.44
C GLN A 237 2.80 23.33 2.24
N ALA A 238 2.54 24.64 2.15
CA ALA A 238 3.09 25.48 1.09
C ALA A 238 4.63 25.56 1.19
N TRP A 239 5.18 25.63 2.42
CA TRP A 239 6.62 25.55 2.65
C TRP A 239 7.20 24.19 2.24
N LEU A 240 6.60 23.08 2.67
CA LEU A 240 7.02 21.72 2.34
C LEU A 240 7.01 21.47 0.82
N GLN A 241 6.03 22.00 0.09
CA GLN A 241 6.01 21.88 -1.38
C GLN A 241 7.17 22.65 -2.03
N ARG A 242 7.55 23.83 -1.50
CA ARG A 242 8.74 24.56 -1.97
C ARG A 242 10.02 23.76 -1.68
N GLN A 243 10.16 23.19 -0.47
CA GLN A 243 11.30 22.33 -0.12
C GLN A 243 11.35 21.06 -0.97
N ALA A 244 10.21 20.40 -1.20
CA ALA A 244 10.11 19.23 -2.06
C ALA A 244 10.63 19.53 -3.48
N LYS A 245 10.21 20.65 -4.09
CA LYS A 245 10.76 21.04 -5.40
C LYS A 245 12.27 21.30 -5.34
N ALA A 246 12.72 22.09 -4.37
CA ALA A 246 14.13 22.47 -4.22
C ALA A 246 15.04 21.26 -3.94
N TRP A 247 14.54 20.24 -3.23
CA TRP A 247 15.27 19.01 -2.95
C TRP A 247 15.25 18.04 -4.13
N PHE A 248 14.08 17.80 -4.73
CA PHE A 248 13.94 16.79 -5.79
C PHE A 248 14.67 17.19 -7.06
N GLU A 249 14.72 18.48 -7.41
CA GLU A 249 15.29 18.93 -8.68
C GLU A 249 16.81 18.61 -8.81
N PRO A 250 17.69 18.89 -7.83
CA PRO A 250 19.08 18.42 -7.83
C PRO A 250 19.20 16.89 -7.89
N ARG A 251 18.37 16.13 -7.18
CA ARG A 251 18.42 14.65 -7.20
C ARG A 251 18.01 14.11 -8.56
N CYS A 252 16.98 14.67 -9.20
CA CYS A 252 16.58 14.34 -10.56
C CYS A 252 17.73 14.59 -11.56
N ARG A 253 18.40 15.75 -11.48
CA ARG A 253 19.56 16.04 -12.35
C ARG A 253 20.71 15.04 -12.15
N HIS A 254 21.02 14.70 -10.89
CA HIS A 254 22.07 13.74 -10.55
C HIS A 254 21.83 12.35 -11.16
N PHE A 255 20.66 11.76 -10.93
CA PHE A 255 20.34 10.44 -11.47
C PHE A 255 20.11 10.47 -12.99
N ALA A 256 19.59 11.56 -13.55
CA ALA A 256 19.44 11.71 -15.00
C ALA A 256 20.80 11.69 -15.71
N GLN A 257 21.80 12.37 -15.13
CA GLN A 257 23.19 12.35 -15.62
C GLN A 257 23.80 10.94 -15.55
N GLN A 258 23.61 10.21 -14.43
CA GLN A 258 24.12 8.84 -14.27
C GLN A 258 23.46 7.84 -15.25
N LEU A 259 22.17 8.01 -15.53
CA LEU A 259 21.41 7.18 -16.47
C LEU A 259 21.59 7.58 -17.94
N GLY A 260 22.22 8.73 -18.22
CA GLY A 260 22.34 9.26 -19.59
C GLY A 260 21.01 9.69 -20.21
N VAL A 261 20.02 10.11 -19.41
CA VAL A 261 18.68 10.49 -19.86
C VAL A 261 18.42 12.00 -19.73
N THR A 262 17.57 12.53 -20.61
CA THR A 262 17.15 13.94 -20.58
C THR A 262 15.77 14.06 -19.93
N MET A 263 15.70 14.74 -18.78
CA MET A 263 14.43 15.19 -18.18
C MET A 263 14.04 16.54 -18.78
N THR A 264 12.82 16.66 -19.31
CA THR A 264 12.28 17.92 -19.88
C THR A 264 11.55 18.77 -18.84
N GLY A 265 11.13 18.19 -17.71
CA GLY A 265 10.62 18.95 -16.58
C GLY A 265 10.25 18.10 -15.37
N LEU A 266 10.28 18.74 -14.21
CA LEU A 266 9.81 18.18 -12.94
C LEU A 266 8.52 18.88 -12.50
N ARG A 267 7.50 18.11 -12.11
CA ARG A 267 6.26 18.63 -11.49
C ARG A 267 5.99 17.93 -10.18
N LEU A 268 5.43 18.66 -9.21
CA LEU A 268 4.92 18.07 -7.99
C LEU A 268 3.51 17.51 -8.19
N SER A 269 3.15 16.51 -7.39
CA SER A 269 1.83 15.90 -7.33
C SER A 269 1.40 15.72 -5.87
N SER A 270 0.09 15.67 -5.64
CA SER A 270 -0.55 15.37 -4.36
C SER A 270 -1.28 14.01 -4.34
N ALA A 271 -1.08 13.18 -5.38
CA ALA A 271 -1.83 11.95 -5.62
C ALA A 271 -1.77 10.97 -4.43
N GLN A 272 -2.91 10.41 -4.04
CA GLN A 272 -3.03 9.54 -2.87
C GLN A 272 -2.41 8.13 -3.09
N THR A 273 -2.41 7.64 -4.33
CA THR A 273 -2.15 6.23 -4.64
C THR A 273 -0.80 5.95 -5.30
N ARG A 274 0.08 6.96 -5.43
CA ARG A 274 1.36 6.83 -6.14
C ARG A 274 2.43 7.80 -5.67
N TRP A 275 3.68 7.39 -5.79
CA TRP A 275 4.86 8.19 -5.44
C TRP A 275 5.41 9.00 -6.60
N GLY A 276 5.31 8.46 -7.82
CA GLY A 276 5.74 9.17 -9.03
C GLY A 276 5.14 8.62 -10.32
N SER A 277 5.49 9.28 -11.43
CA SER A 277 5.35 8.81 -12.81
C SER A 277 6.31 9.57 -13.72
N ALA A 278 6.98 8.89 -14.63
CA ALA A 278 7.50 9.47 -15.87
C ALA A 278 6.47 9.40 -17.02
N ASN A 279 6.75 10.11 -18.10
CA ASN A 279 6.16 9.86 -19.42
C ASN A 279 7.26 9.88 -20.50
N ALA A 280 6.93 9.42 -21.71
CA ALA A 280 7.88 9.36 -22.83
C ALA A 280 8.48 10.73 -23.22
N ASP A 281 7.77 11.83 -22.93
CA ASP A 281 8.23 13.21 -23.21
C ASP A 281 9.30 13.71 -22.21
N GLY A 282 9.73 12.88 -21.25
CA GLY A 282 10.73 13.26 -20.24
C GLY A 282 10.19 14.08 -19.05
N ILE A 283 8.87 14.17 -18.87
CA ILE A 283 8.26 14.87 -17.74
C ILE A 283 8.13 13.94 -16.53
N ILE A 284 8.95 14.18 -15.52
CA ILE A 284 8.87 13.49 -14.24
C ILE A 284 7.86 14.19 -13.32
N ARG A 285 6.98 13.41 -12.69
CA ARG A 285 6.04 13.88 -11.66
C ARG A 285 6.34 13.14 -10.36
N LEU A 286 6.60 13.86 -9.28
CA LEU A 286 6.89 13.29 -7.96
C LEU A 286 5.87 13.79 -6.92
N ASN A 287 5.46 12.91 -6.01
CA ASN A 287 4.58 13.28 -4.91
C ASN A 287 5.34 14.15 -3.91
N TRP A 288 4.85 15.37 -3.63
CA TRP A 288 5.56 16.28 -2.72
C TRP A 288 5.73 15.69 -1.31
N ARG A 289 4.82 14.80 -0.89
CA ARG A 289 4.87 14.09 0.39
C ARG A 289 6.07 13.14 0.52
N LEU A 290 6.85 12.90 -0.53
CA LEU A 290 8.14 12.22 -0.42
C LEU A 290 9.11 12.95 0.51
N ILE A 291 8.95 14.28 0.69
CA ILE A 291 9.76 15.11 1.59
C ILE A 291 9.68 14.71 3.07
N HIS A 292 8.72 13.86 3.46
CA HIS A 292 8.61 13.31 4.82
C HIS A 292 9.57 12.14 5.08
N PHE A 293 10.10 11.50 4.02
CA PHE A 293 10.97 10.32 4.14
C PHE A 293 12.45 10.68 4.05
N SER A 294 13.30 9.73 4.46
CA SER A 294 14.75 9.92 4.38
C SER A 294 15.24 10.15 2.94
N PRO A 295 16.36 10.88 2.75
CA PRO A 295 16.93 11.14 1.43
C PRO A 295 17.08 9.88 0.55
N ALA A 296 17.49 8.75 1.14
CA ALA A 296 17.62 7.48 0.42
C ALA A 296 16.30 6.94 -0.16
N LEU A 297 15.15 7.20 0.48
CA LEU A 297 13.84 6.83 -0.04
C LEU A 297 13.36 7.78 -1.15
N ILE A 298 13.68 9.07 -1.03
CA ILE A 298 13.44 10.06 -2.09
C ILE A 298 14.23 9.68 -3.33
N ASP A 299 15.53 9.40 -3.16
CA ASP A 299 16.45 9.01 -4.21
C ASP A 299 16.02 7.72 -4.92
N TYR A 300 15.54 6.72 -4.18
CA TYR A 300 15.01 5.50 -4.77
C TYR A 300 13.83 5.78 -5.72
N VAL A 301 12.88 6.63 -5.31
CA VAL A 301 11.74 6.99 -6.18
C VAL A 301 12.22 7.82 -7.37
N VAL A 302 13.14 8.78 -7.18
CA VAL A 302 13.72 9.58 -8.27
C VAL A 302 14.39 8.69 -9.31
N ALA A 303 15.24 7.75 -8.88
CA ALA A 303 15.93 6.81 -9.76
C ALA A 303 14.94 5.85 -10.46
N HIS A 304 13.89 5.39 -9.76
CA HIS A 304 12.83 4.56 -10.33
C HIS A 304 12.09 5.28 -11.46
N GLU A 305 11.64 6.51 -11.24
CA GLU A 305 10.91 7.28 -12.26
C GLU A 305 11.80 7.65 -13.45
N LEU A 306 13.06 8.02 -13.23
CA LEU A 306 13.99 8.29 -14.33
C LEU A 306 14.35 7.04 -15.14
N SER A 307 14.42 5.87 -14.50
CA SER A 307 14.64 4.58 -15.18
C SER A 307 13.53 4.24 -16.17
N HIS A 308 12.30 4.74 -15.96
CA HIS A 308 11.21 4.56 -16.92
C HIS A 308 11.46 5.25 -18.26
N LEU A 309 12.31 6.29 -18.33
CA LEU A 309 12.69 6.92 -19.59
C LEU A 309 13.49 5.98 -20.52
N LEU A 310 14.11 4.94 -19.97
CA LEU A 310 14.79 3.88 -20.74
C LEU A 310 13.92 2.63 -20.90
N GLU A 311 13.24 2.20 -19.83
CA GLU A 311 12.43 0.97 -19.82
C GLU A 311 11.07 1.22 -19.16
N MET A 312 10.03 1.42 -19.98
CA MET A 312 8.70 1.81 -19.47
C MET A 312 8.01 0.72 -18.63
N ASN A 313 8.40 -0.56 -18.76
CA ASN A 313 7.79 -1.68 -18.05
C ASN A 313 8.76 -2.25 -17.00
N HIS A 314 8.24 -2.70 -15.84
CA HIS A 314 9.02 -3.26 -14.72
C HIS A 314 9.61 -4.67 -14.98
N SER A 315 10.10 -4.93 -16.19
CA SER A 315 10.81 -6.16 -16.58
C SER A 315 12.20 -6.26 -15.92
N PRO A 316 12.89 -7.41 -16.03
CA PRO A 316 14.27 -7.54 -15.56
C PRO A 316 15.22 -6.49 -16.13
N ARG A 317 14.97 -5.97 -17.35
CA ARG A 317 15.75 -4.87 -17.95
C ARG A 317 15.60 -3.58 -17.17
N PHE A 318 14.37 -3.18 -16.83
CA PHE A 318 14.13 -2.02 -15.97
C PHE A 318 14.83 -2.14 -14.62
N TRP A 319 14.74 -3.30 -13.95
CA TRP A 319 15.39 -3.48 -12.66
C TRP A 319 16.93 -3.49 -12.76
N ALA A 320 17.51 -3.91 -13.89
CA ALA A 320 18.93 -3.74 -14.16
C ALA A 320 19.32 -2.25 -14.33
N VAL A 321 18.47 -1.44 -14.96
CA VAL A 321 18.65 0.03 -15.05
C VAL A 321 18.57 0.68 -13.66
N VAL A 322 17.59 0.33 -12.81
CA VAL A 322 17.54 0.85 -11.43
C VAL A 322 18.81 0.46 -10.66
N ARG A 323 19.25 -0.81 -10.77
CA ARG A 323 20.44 -1.30 -10.06
C ARG A 323 21.74 -0.61 -10.49
N SER A 324 21.85 -0.18 -11.75
CA SER A 324 23.10 0.44 -12.25
C SER A 324 23.42 1.78 -11.58
N VAL A 325 22.40 2.48 -11.06
CA VAL A 325 22.56 3.75 -10.32
C VAL A 325 22.22 3.64 -8.83
N MET A 326 21.55 2.57 -8.41
CA MET A 326 21.25 2.27 -7.01
C MET A 326 21.36 0.76 -6.73
N PRO A 327 22.57 0.26 -6.41
CA PRO A 327 22.82 -1.18 -6.25
C PRO A 327 21.93 -1.89 -5.21
N ASP A 328 21.62 -1.20 -4.10
CA ASP A 328 20.86 -1.70 -2.94
C ASP A 328 19.39 -1.25 -2.93
N TYR A 329 18.80 -1.01 -4.10
CA TYR A 329 17.44 -0.43 -4.22
C TYR A 329 16.35 -1.27 -3.54
N GLU A 330 16.56 -2.58 -3.37
CA GLU A 330 15.59 -3.48 -2.72
C GLU A 330 15.30 -3.06 -1.28
N LEU A 331 16.32 -2.62 -0.53
CA LEU A 331 16.15 -2.16 0.85
C LEU A 331 15.27 -0.89 0.91
N ALA A 332 15.47 0.03 -0.04
CA ALA A 332 14.64 1.23 -0.16
C ALA A 332 13.21 0.89 -0.62
N ARG A 333 13.05 -0.02 -1.58
CA ARG A 333 11.74 -0.52 -2.05
C ARG A 333 10.94 -1.15 -0.92
N ASP A 334 11.55 -1.97 -0.07
CA ASP A 334 10.85 -2.65 1.01
C ASP A 334 10.50 -1.72 2.17
N ARG A 335 11.40 -0.77 2.50
CA ARG A 335 11.08 0.34 3.43
C ARG A 335 9.92 1.19 2.91
N LEU A 336 9.87 1.52 1.62
CA LEU A 336 8.79 2.33 1.03
C LEU A 336 7.42 1.62 1.07
N LYS A 337 7.37 0.29 0.93
CA LYS A 337 6.12 -0.48 1.10
C LYS A 337 5.55 -0.36 2.53
N GLN A 338 6.44 -0.34 3.52
CA GLN A 338 6.11 -0.25 4.95
C GLN A 338 5.86 1.19 5.43
N ALA A 339 6.23 2.18 4.62
CA ALA A 339 6.18 3.60 4.97
C ALA A 339 4.74 4.09 5.24
N VAL A 340 4.61 4.90 6.29
CA VAL A 340 3.36 5.53 6.70
C VAL A 340 3.52 7.03 6.50
N LEU A 341 2.54 7.66 5.83
CA LEU A 341 2.48 9.11 5.74
C LEU A 341 1.87 9.69 7.02
N PRO A 342 2.35 10.85 7.50
CA PRO A 342 1.62 11.62 8.49
C PRO A 342 0.25 12.02 7.94
N LEU A 343 -0.81 11.90 8.74
CA LEU A 343 -2.10 12.51 8.40
C LEU A 343 -2.00 14.01 8.67
N MET A 344 -1.97 14.79 7.59
CA MET A 344 -1.85 16.24 7.63
C MET A 344 -3.20 16.96 7.62
N ASP A 345 -4.28 16.22 7.35
CA ASP A 345 -5.62 16.78 7.26
C ASP A 345 -6.12 17.18 8.67
N ALA A 346 -6.66 18.39 8.76
CA ALA A 346 -7.28 18.90 9.99
C ALA A 346 -8.49 18.04 10.38
N ASP A 347 -9.01 18.21 11.59
CA ASP A 347 -10.14 17.43 12.09
C ASP A 347 -11.34 17.44 11.14
N GLY A 348 -12.09 16.33 11.19
CA GLY A 348 -12.87 15.80 10.07
C GLY A 348 -13.65 16.86 9.28
N ASP A 349 -13.43 16.85 7.96
CA ASP A 349 -14.30 17.52 7.01
C ASP A 349 -15.64 16.78 6.98
N ASP A 350 -16.52 17.14 7.91
CA ASP A 350 -17.91 16.71 8.02
C ASP A 350 -18.83 17.86 7.54
N SER A 351 -18.38 18.68 6.59
CA SER A 351 -19.20 19.70 5.94
C SER A 351 -20.05 19.11 4.81
N ASP A 352 -20.79 18.04 5.13
CA ASP A 352 -21.73 17.37 4.22
C ASP A 352 -23.15 17.39 4.79
N VAL A 353 -23.62 18.59 5.18
CA VAL A 353 -25.05 18.83 5.48
C VAL A 353 -25.52 20.18 4.93
N GLN A 354 -26.70 20.14 4.29
CA GLN A 354 -27.60 21.27 3.99
C GLN A 354 -27.28 22.21 2.80
N SER A 355 -27.59 21.73 1.58
CA SER A 355 -28.32 22.57 0.61
C SER A 355 -29.44 21.77 -0.07
N GLY A 356 -30.54 21.58 0.66
CA GLY A 356 -31.78 21.12 0.06
C GLY A 356 -32.43 22.24 -0.73
N ALA A 357 -32.48 22.11 -2.06
CA ALA A 357 -33.30 22.94 -2.93
C ALA A 357 -34.28 22.01 -3.68
N PRO A 358 -35.60 22.27 -3.63
CA PRO A 358 -36.57 21.40 -4.30
C PRO A 358 -36.55 21.62 -5.82
N ASN A 359 -36.56 20.53 -6.59
CA ASN A 359 -36.88 20.60 -8.01
C ASN A 359 -38.29 21.17 -8.19
N HIS A 360 -38.39 22.31 -8.84
CA HIS A 360 -39.62 22.72 -9.53
C HIS A 360 -39.49 22.25 -10.98
N ASP A 361 -40.31 21.28 -11.34
CA ASP A 361 -40.44 20.82 -12.72
C ASP A 361 -41.88 20.34 -12.91
N HIS A 362 -42.69 21.14 -13.59
CA HIS A 362 -43.90 20.69 -14.28
C HIS A 362 -44.15 21.58 -15.49
N ASP A 363 -43.96 20.93 -16.63
CA ASP A 363 -44.19 21.40 -17.99
C ASP A 363 -45.65 21.85 -18.22
N HIS A 364 -45.86 22.95 -18.93
CA HIS A 364 -46.97 23.09 -19.88
C HIS A 364 -46.87 24.38 -20.72
N ALA A 365 -46.52 24.21 -21.99
CA ALA A 365 -46.91 25.08 -23.10
C ALA A 365 -48.47 25.03 -23.32
N PRO A 366 -49.13 25.88 -24.15
CA PRO A 366 -48.54 26.63 -25.29
C PRO A 366 -49.16 27.99 -25.73
N MET A 367 -48.56 28.56 -26.79
CA MET A 367 -49.19 29.26 -27.94
C MET A 367 -49.78 30.70 -27.83
N VAL A 368 -49.48 31.49 -28.89
CA VAL A 368 -50.07 32.78 -29.39
C VAL A 368 -50.16 33.95 -28.40
N GLY A 369 -49.79 35.20 -28.72
CA GLY A 369 -49.16 35.79 -29.91
C GLY A 369 -49.82 37.10 -30.34
N TYR A 370 -49.05 38.19 -30.36
CA TYR A 370 -49.16 39.38 -31.25
C TYR A 370 -47.95 40.30 -31.03
#